data_AF-A0A7K4KLU7-F1
#
_entry.id   AF-A0A7K4KLU7-F1
#
_cell.length_a   1.000
_cell.length_b   1.000
_cell.length_c   1.000
_cell.angle_alpha   90.00
_cell.angle_beta   90.00
_cell.angle_gamma   90.00
#
_symmetry.space_group_name_H-M   'P 1'
#
loop_
_entity.id
_entity.type
_entity.pdbx_description
1 polymer ?
#
loop_
_entity_poly.entity_id
_entity_poly.type
_entity_poly.pdbx_seq_one_letter_code
_entity_poly.pdbx_strand_id
1 'polypeptide(L)'
;MTTRSQKFKDFVSEPMGNKTVTEVDGIDEELGAKLTADGFDKAYILLGQFLLLKKDAPVFQQWLEEAFGASSKQAVQCAACLAEWCSTVL
;
A
#
# COMPACT_ATOMS: atom_id res chain seq x y z
N MET A 1 16.51 4.00 -12.29
CA MET A 1 15.44 3.04 -12.60
C MET A 1 15.22 2.19 -11.36
N THR A 2 14.15 2.44 -10.61
CA THR A 2 13.75 1.60 -9.48
C THR A 2 13.16 0.31 -10.03
N THR A 3 13.88 -0.80 -9.89
CA THR A 3 13.38 -2.13 -10.24
C THR A 3 12.14 -2.41 -9.39
N ARG A 4 10.95 -2.44 -10.01
CA ARG A 4 9.71 -2.80 -9.32
C ARG A 4 9.78 -4.27 -8.89
N SER A 5 9.36 -4.57 -7.67
CA SER A 5 9.36 -5.94 -7.14
C SER A 5 8.39 -6.82 -7.94
N GLN A 6 8.55 -8.15 -7.87
CA GLN A 6 7.57 -9.06 -8.49
C GLN A 6 6.19 -8.88 -7.86
N LYS A 7 6.14 -8.75 -6.53
CA LYS A 7 4.94 -8.45 -5.74
C LYS A 7 4.20 -7.20 -6.24
N PHE A 8 4.95 -6.13 -6.55
CA PHE A 8 4.38 -4.93 -7.16
C PHE A 8 3.69 -5.24 -8.48
N LYS A 9 4.36 -6.00 -9.37
CA LYS A 9 3.81 -6.34 -10.69
C LYS A 9 2.55 -7.17 -10.58
N ASP A 10 2.56 -8.20 -9.73
CA ASP A 10 1.43 -9.10 -9.49
C ASP A 10 0.23 -8.36 -8.87
N PHE A 11 0.50 -7.30 -8.10
CA PHE A 11 -0.55 -6.45 -7.52
C PHE A 11 -1.20 -5.55 -8.57
N VAL A 12 -0.42 -4.93 -9.46
CA VAL A 12 -0.95 -3.98 -10.47
C VAL A 12 -1.46 -4.65 -11.74
N SER A 13 -1.07 -5.90 -12.02
CA SER A 13 -1.49 -6.63 -13.22
C SER A 13 -2.94 -7.09 -13.19
N GLU A 14 -3.57 -7.11 -12.01
CA GLU A 14 -4.93 -7.61 -11.80
C GLU A 14 -5.75 -6.65 -10.91
N PRO A 15 -7.09 -6.68 -11.01
CA PRO A 15 -7.95 -5.96 -10.07
C PRO A 15 -7.66 -6.37 -8.62
N MET A 16 -7.63 -5.41 -7.71
CA MET A 16 -7.30 -5.61 -6.29
C MET A 16 -8.21 -6.61 -5.58
N GLY A 17 -9.47 -6.73 -6.00
CA GLY A 17 -10.41 -7.74 -5.51
C GLY A 17 -10.45 -7.85 -3.98
N ASN A 18 -10.22 -9.07 -3.48
CA ASN A 18 -10.15 -9.38 -2.05
C ASN A 18 -8.72 -9.64 -1.55
N LYS A 19 -7.70 -9.12 -2.26
CA LYS A 19 -6.29 -9.24 -1.87
C LYS A 19 -6.08 -8.68 -0.46
N THR A 20 -5.25 -9.37 0.31
CA THR A 20 -4.91 -9.02 1.69
C THR A 20 -3.96 -7.81 1.71
N VAL A 21 -3.91 -7.09 2.83
CA VAL A 21 -3.01 -5.93 2.97
C VAL A 21 -1.54 -6.31 2.79
N THR A 22 -1.17 -7.54 3.16
CA THR A 22 0.17 -8.09 3.01
C THR A 22 0.53 -8.41 1.56
N GLU A 23 -0.39 -8.34 0.59
CA GLU A 23 -0.08 -8.48 -0.83
C GLU A 23 0.37 -7.16 -1.48
N VAL A 24 0.21 -6.02 -0.80
CA VAL A 24 0.70 -4.72 -1.28
C VAL A 24 2.24 -4.66 -1.18
N ASP A 25 2.90 -4.14 -2.20
CA ASP A 25 4.35 -3.95 -2.17
C ASP A 25 4.74 -2.98 -1.04
N GLY A 26 5.84 -3.27 -0.34
CA GLY A 26 6.25 -2.48 0.82
C GLY A 26 5.58 -2.85 2.14
N ILE A 27 4.60 -3.76 2.16
CA ILE A 27 4.00 -4.30 3.40
C ILE A 27 4.57 -5.69 3.66
N ASP A 28 5.29 -5.84 4.78
CA ASP A 28 5.74 -7.14 5.29
C ASP A 28 4.74 -7.71 6.31
N GLU A 29 5.03 -8.90 6.86
CA GLU A 29 4.14 -9.55 7.82
C GLU A 29 3.99 -8.75 9.11
N GLU A 30 5.04 -8.06 9.58
CA GLU A 30 4.99 -7.27 10.81
C GLU A 30 4.10 -6.02 10.63
N LEU A 31 4.33 -5.25 9.57
CA LEU A 31 3.51 -4.09 9.24
C LEU A 31 2.07 -4.51 8.90
N GLY A 32 1.91 -5.61 8.16
CA GLY A 32 0.61 -6.16 7.82
C GLY A 32 -0.18 -6.62 9.04
N ALA A 33 0.47 -7.18 10.06
CA ALA A 33 -0.17 -7.54 11.31
C ALA A 33 -0.67 -6.31 12.09
N LYS A 34 0.13 -5.23 12.14
CA LYS A 34 -0.27 -3.95 12.76
C LYS A 34 -1.46 -3.33 12.05
N LEU A 35 -1.42 -3.30 10.71
CA LEU A 35 -2.51 -2.82 9.87
C LEU A 35 -3.79 -3.65 10.08
N THR A 36 -3.68 -4.97 10.07
CA THR A 36 -4.81 -5.88 10.29
C THR A 36 -5.42 -5.69 11.68
N ALA A 37 -4.60 -5.47 12.71
CA ALA A 37 -5.07 -5.20 14.07
C ALA A 37 -5.90 -3.91 14.19
N ASP A 38 -5.63 -2.91 13.35
CA ASP A 38 -6.37 -1.66 13.27
C ASP A 38 -7.53 -1.69 12.26
N GLY A 39 -7.79 -2.86 11.64
CA GLY A 39 -8.90 -3.07 10.70
C GLY A 39 -8.55 -2.91 9.22
N PHE A 40 -7.27 -2.72 8.88
CA PHE A 40 -6.77 -2.75 7.50
C PHE A 40 -6.38 -4.16 7.08
N ASP A 41 -7.32 -5.11 7.09
CA ASP A 41 -7.07 -6.51 6.73
C ASP A 41 -6.99 -6.73 5.21
N LYS A 42 -7.67 -5.87 4.43
CA LYS A 42 -7.71 -5.92 2.96
C LYS A 42 -7.00 -4.75 2.30
N ALA A 43 -6.40 -5.02 1.14
CA ALA A 43 -5.70 -4.01 0.35
C ALA A 43 -6.63 -2.85 -0.06
N TYR A 44 -7.92 -3.12 -0.33
CA TYR A 44 -8.86 -2.07 -0.71
C TYR A 44 -9.20 -1.11 0.44
N ILE A 45 -9.06 -1.53 1.70
CA ILE A 45 -9.28 -0.66 2.87
C ILE A 45 -8.11 0.34 2.95
N LEU A 46 -6.89 -0.16 2.75
CA LEU A 46 -5.70 0.68 2.68
C LEU A 46 -5.74 1.64 1.48
N LEU A 47 -6.23 1.16 0.32
CA LEU A 47 -6.51 2.02 -0.82
C LEU A 47 -7.53 3.11 -0.48
N GLY A 48 -8.58 2.78 0.26
CA GLY A 48 -9.57 3.75 0.74
C GLY A 48 -8.92 4.90 1.50
N GLN A 49 -7.99 4.60 2.41
CA GLN A 49 -7.21 5.62 3.10
C GLN A 49 -6.36 6.46 2.15
N PHE A 50 -5.69 5.84 1.18
CA PHE A 50 -4.92 6.56 0.16
C PHE A 50 -5.79 7.51 -0.67
N LEU A 51 -7.01 7.11 -0.99
CA LEU A 51 -7.99 7.94 -1.71
C LEU A 51 -8.51 9.10 -0.85
N LEU A 52 -8.74 8.89 0.46
CA LEU A 52 -9.10 9.96 1.40
C LEU A 52 -8.01 11.04 1.49
N LEU A 53 -6.75 10.62 1.38
CA LEU A 53 -5.58 11.50 1.28
C LEU A 53 -5.36 12.06 -0.13
N LYS A 54 -6.38 12.02 -1.00
CA LYS A 54 -6.36 12.57 -2.37
C LYS A 54 -5.24 12.00 -3.25
N LYS A 55 -4.82 10.75 -3.00
CA LYS A 55 -3.68 10.10 -3.67
C LYS A 55 -2.34 10.83 -3.47
N ASP A 56 -2.22 11.64 -2.42
CA ASP A 56 -0.99 12.34 -2.08
C ASP A 56 0.00 11.35 -1.44
N ALA A 57 0.99 10.94 -2.23
CA ALA A 57 1.98 9.95 -1.82
C ALA A 57 2.81 10.39 -0.60
N PRO A 58 3.38 11.61 -0.55
CA PRO A 58 4.02 12.13 0.66
C PRO A 58 3.16 12.08 1.92
N VAL A 59 1.89 12.51 1.83
CA VAL A 59 0.99 12.52 2.99
C VAL A 59 0.64 11.10 3.43
N PHE A 60 0.40 10.18 2.50
CA PHE A 60 0.17 8.78 2.82
C PHE A 60 1.40 8.10 3.43
N GLN A 61 2.59 8.43 2.94
CA GLN A 61 3.85 7.91 3.49
C GLN A 61 4.01 8.33 4.94
N GLN A 62 3.86 9.63 5.22
CA GLN A 62 3.93 10.15 6.58
C GLN A 62 2.88 9.50 7.49
N TRP A 63 1.65 9.33 7.02
CA TRP A 63 0.62 8.63 7.77
C TRP A 63 1.01 7.19 8.10
N LEU A 64 1.56 6.44 7.14
CA LEU A 64 1.96 5.04 7.35
C LEU A 64 3.15 4.94 8.32
N GLU A 65 4.10 5.88 8.25
CA GLU A 65 5.23 5.97 9.17
C GLU A 65 4.77 6.32 10.59
N GLU A 66 3.92 7.33 10.76
CA GLU A 66 3.47 7.82 12.07
C GLU A 66 2.47 6.89 12.76
N ALA A 67 1.50 6.33 12.01
CA ALA A 67 0.44 5.51 12.58
C ALA A 67 0.86 4.05 12.82
N PHE A 68 1.69 3.49 11.93
CA PHE A 68 2.05 2.06 11.96
C PHE A 68 3.55 1.79 12.15
N GLY A 69 4.38 2.83 12.22
CA GLY A 69 5.82 2.69 12.38
C GLY A 69 6.50 2.08 11.15
N ALA A 70 5.93 2.27 9.96
CA ALA A 70 6.58 1.83 8.73
C ALA A 70 7.91 2.58 8.53
N SER A 71 8.89 1.91 7.93
CA SER A 71 10.11 2.58 7.47
C SER A 71 9.82 3.41 6.21
N SER A 72 10.61 4.45 6.00
CA SER A 72 10.46 5.29 4.80
C SER A 72 10.53 4.52 3.49
N LYS A 73 11.32 3.43 3.44
CA LYS A 73 11.35 2.55 2.27
C LYS A 73 10.02 1.82 2.06
N GLN A 74 9.44 1.24 3.11
CA GLN A 74 8.15 0.55 3.06
C GLN A 74 7.03 1.50 2.65
N ALA A 75 7.01 2.69 3.24
CA ALA A 75 6.04 3.74 2.94
C ALA A 75 6.10 4.17 1.47
N VAL A 76 7.31 4.45 0.95
CA VAL A 76 7.50 4.81 -0.47
C VAL A 76 7.05 3.69 -1.40
N GLN A 77 7.39 2.43 -1.10
CA GLN A 77 6.99 1.28 -1.92
C GLN A 77 5.47 1.09 -1.93
N CYS A 78 4.83 1.17 -0.75
CA CYS A 78 3.39 1.03 -0.60
C CYS A 78 2.64 2.15 -1.35
N ALA A 79 3.04 3.41 -1.15
CA ALA A 79 2.45 4.55 -1.84
C ALA A 79 2.59 4.42 -3.37
N ALA A 80 3.77 4.02 -3.84
CA ALA A 80 4.01 3.84 -5.27
C ALA A 80 3.19 2.68 -5.86
N CYS A 81 2.94 1.62 -5.09
CA CYS A 81 2.07 0.49 -5.47
C CYS A 81 0.62 0.92 -5.62
N LEU A 82 0.08 1.61 -4.63
CA LEU A 82 -1.29 2.11 -4.65
C LEU A 82 -1.51 3.18 -5.74
N ALA A 83 -0.53 4.06 -5.94
CA ALA A 83 -0.56 5.09 -6.99
C ALA A 83 -0.59 4.48 -8.40
N GLU A 84 0.26 3.47 -8.66
CA GLU A 84 0.30 2.80 -9.96
C GLU A 84 -0.97 1.98 -10.22
N TRP A 85 -1.47 1.29 -9.19
CA TRP A 85 -2.74 0.59 -9.29
C TRP A 85 -3.87 1.57 -9.62
N CYS A 86 -3.90 2.72 -8.94
CA CYS A 86 -4.82 3.81 -9.23
C CYS A 86 -4.70 4.35 -10.66
N SER A 87 -3.51 4.43 -11.25
CA SER A 87 -3.35 4.93 -12.63
C SER A 87 -3.67 3.89 -13.69
N THR A 88 -3.62 2.60 -13.35
CA THR A 88 -3.85 1.49 -14.28
C THR A 88 -5.31 1.07 -14.32
N VAL A 89 -6.01 1.15 -13.17
CA VAL A 89 -7.34 0.56 -12.99
C VAL A 89 -8.44 1.62 -12.82
N LEU A 90 -8.14 2.78 -12.23
CA LEU A 90 -9.13 3.78 -11.83
C LEU A 90 -9.19 4.96 -12.81
#